data_AF-A0A3S9JNE6-F1
#
_entry.id   AF-A0A3S9JNE6-F1
#
_cell.length_a   1.000
_cell.length_b   1.000
_cell.length_c   1.000
_cell.angle_alpha   90.00
_cell.angle_beta   90.00
_cell.angle_gamma   90.00
#
_symmetry.space_group_name_H-M   'P 1'
#
loop_
_entity.id
_entity.type
_entity.pdbx_description
1 polymer ?
#
loop_
_entity_poly.entity_id
_entity_poly.type
_entity_poly.pdbx_seq_one_letter_code
_entity_poly.pdbx_strand_id
1 'polypeptide(L)' 'AWLPEVLQGLDLTTGLILSTWQKLAPFALILQIQPSNSTLLIILGLTSTLVGGWGGLNQTQLRKILAYSSIAHLG' A
#
# COMPACT_ATOMS: atom_id res chain seq x y z
N ALA A 1 -0.52 -10.67 -1.62
CA ALA A 1 -1.59 -9.66 -1.50
C ALA A 1 -2.27 -9.78 -0.14
N TRP A 2 -1.58 -9.40 0.95
CA TRP A 2 -2.10 -9.58 2.31
C TRP A 2 -3.03 -8.43 2.75
N LEU A 3 -2.74 -7.22 2.30
CA LEU A 3 -3.43 -6.00 2.74
C LEU A 3 -4.95 -6.00 2.47
N PRO A 4 -5.46 -6.42 1.29
CA PRO A 4 -6.91 -6.41 1.03
C PRO A 4 -7.68 -7.38 1.93
N GLU A 5 -7.08 -8.52 2.27
CA GLU A 5 -7.69 -9.53 3.14
C GLU A 5 -7.72 -9.05 4.59
N VAL A 6 -6.62 -8.47 5.07
CA VAL A 6 -6.54 -7.89 6.42
C VAL A 6 -7.49 -6.72 6.57
N LEU A 7 -7.52 -5.77 5.62
CA LEU A 7 -8.45 -4.63 5.70
C LEU A 7 -9.92 -5.05 5.65
N GLN A 8 -10.27 -6.15 4.96
CA GLN A 8 -11.64 -6.66 4.94
C GLN A 8 -12.03 -7.29 6.30
N GLY A 9 -11.09 -7.95 6.98
CA GLY A 9 -11.32 -8.62 8.26
C GLY A 9 -11.28 -7.71 9.49
N LEU A 10 -10.80 -6.47 9.34
CA LEU A 10 -10.64 -5.51 10.42
C LEU A 10 -11.81 -4.51 10.51
N ASP A 11 -11.97 -3.91 11.69
CA ASP A 11 -12.83 -2.75 11.92
C ASP A 11 -12.28 -1.51 11.20
N LEU A 12 -13.15 -0.60 10.75
CA LEU A 12 -12.76 0.57 9.97
C LEU A 12 -11.73 1.46 10.69
N THR A 13 -11.84 1.63 12.01
CA THR A 13 -10.89 2.42 12.81
C THR A 13 -9.49 1.79 12.81
N THR A 14 -9.41 0.48 13.04
CA THR A 14 -8.14 -0.26 12.98
C THR A 14 -7.56 -0.30 11.56
N GLY A 15 -8.41 -0.43 10.54
CA GLY A 15 -8.03 -0.32 9.14
C GLY A 15 -7.50 1.07 8.76
N LEU A 16 -8.07 2.13 9.32
CA LEU A 16 -7.57 3.49 9.14
C LEU A 16 -6.19 3.66 9.74
N ILE A 17 -5.98 3.20 10.98
CA ILE A 17 -4.66 3.22 11.64
C ILE A 17 -3.63 2.42 10.82
N LEU A 18 -4.01 1.23 10.34
CA LEU A 18 -3.14 0.38 9.53
C LEU A 18 -2.77 1.03 8.19
N SER A 19 -3.74 1.67 7.51
CA SER A 19 -3.52 2.28 6.20
C SER A 19 -2.79 3.63 6.25
N THR A 20 -2.71 4.28 7.41
CA THR A 20 -2.07 5.60 7.60
C THR A 20 -0.87 5.55 8.55
N TRP A 21 -1.11 5.29 9.83
CA TRP A 21 -0.12 5.41 10.90
C TRP A 21 1.03 4.42 10.75
N GLN A 22 0.73 3.17 10.39
CA GLN A 22 1.76 2.12 10.25
C GLN A 22 2.73 2.36 9.08
N LYS A 23 2.37 3.23 8.13
CA LYS A 23 3.24 3.56 6.99
C LYS A 23 4.33 4.58 7.35
N LEU A 24 4.12 5.40 8.39
CA LEU A 24 5.00 6.52 8.72
C LEU A 24 6.43 6.09 9.10
N ALA A 25 6.58 5.10 9.98
CA ALA A 25 7.89 4.66 10.44
C ALA A 25 8.75 4.03 9.31
N PRO A 26 8.22 3.11 8.47
CA PRO A 26 8.95 2.61 7.31
C PRO A 26 9.38 3.72 6.32
N PHE A 27 8.52 4.71 6.06
CA PHE A 27 8.87 5.83 5.19
C PHE A 27 10.01 6.67 5.76
N ALA A 28 9.98 6.97 7.06
CA ALA A 28 11.06 7.70 7.71
C ALA A 28 12.41 6.98 7.54
N LEU A 29 12.44 5.65 7.66
CA LEU A 29 13.66 4.86 7.47
C LEU A 29 14.17 4.90 6.02
N ILE A 30 13.28 4.76 5.03
CA ILE A 30 13.67 4.83 3.61
C ILE A 30 14.27 6.20 3.28
N LEU A 31 13.69 7.28 3.82
CA LEU A 31 14.20 8.64 3.65
C LEU A 31 15.56 8.86 4.31
N GLN A 32 15.81 8.25 5.48
CA GLN A 32 17.07 8.40 6.21
C GLN A 32 18.23 7.62 5.59
N ILE A 33 17.98 6.39 5.13
CA ILE A 33 19.03 5.51 4.61
C ILE A 33 19.48 5.93 3.20
N GLN A 34 18.61 6.60 2.45
CA GLN A 34 18.82 7.08 1.08
C GLN A 34 19.48 6.01 0.18
N PRO A 35 18.68 5.12 -0.43
CA PRO A 35 19.21 3.95 -1.11
C PRO A 35 20.12 4.32 -2.28
N SER A 36 21.32 3.72 -2.31
CA SER A 36 22.34 3.94 -3.32
C SER A 36 21.94 3.46 -4.72
N ASN A 37 21.01 2.50 -4.81
CA ASN A 37 20.46 1.98 -6.06
C ASN A 37 18.94 2.22 -6.12
N SER A 38 18.54 3.26 -6.86
CA SER A 38 17.14 3.66 -7.03
C SER A 38 16.38 2.82 -8.04
N THR A 39 17.06 2.03 -8.89
CA THR A 39 16.42 1.27 -9.97
C THR A 39 15.46 0.23 -9.41
N LEU A 40 15.85 -0.44 -8.32
CA LEU A 40 15.01 -1.41 -7.63
C LEU A 40 13.77 -0.74 -7.04
N LEU A 41 13.91 0.42 -6.39
CA LEU A 41 12.77 1.17 -5.84
C LEU A 41 11.79 1.60 -6.93
N ILE A 42 12.29 2.06 -8.08
CA ILE A 42 11.43 2.45 -9.20
C ILE A 42 10.63 1.24 -9.72
N ILE A 43 11.27 0.08 -9.86
CA ILE A 43 10.59 -1.15 -10.29
C ILE A 43 9.53 -1.57 -9.25
N LEU A 44 9.86 -1.52 -7.95
CA LEU A 44 8.89 -1.80 -6.90
C LEU A 44 7.72 -0.80 -6.91
N GLY A 45 8.00 0.48 -7.13
CA GLY A 45 6.96 1.51 -7.22
C GLY A 45 6.01 1.26 -8.38
N LEU A 46 6.55 1.09 -9.59
CA LEU A 46 5.77 0.78 -10.80
C LEU A 46 4.97 -0.52 -10.68
N THR A 47 5.55 -1.58 -10.13
CA THR A 47 4.81 -2.83 -9.93
C THR A 47 3.69 -2.65 -8.92
N SER A 48 3.88 -1.85 -7.86
CA SER A 48 2.82 -1.58 -6.89
C SER A 48 1.69 -0.73 -7.48
N THR A 49 1.98 0.27 -8.32
CA THR A 49 0.94 1.08 -8.98
C THR A 49 0.12 0.23 -9.95
N LEU A 50 0.77 -0.66 -10.72
CA LEU A 50 0.09 -1.61 -11.61
C LEU A 50 -0.79 -2.60 -10.84
N VAL A 51 -0.26 -3.21 -9.77
CA VAL A 51 -1.02 -4.17 -8.95
C VAL A 51 -2.18 -3.50 -8.21
N GLY A 52 -1.97 -2.30 -7.69
CA GLY A 52 -3.00 -1.50 -7.03
C GLY A 52 -4.12 -1.11 -8.01
N GLY A 53 -3.76 -0.61 -9.19
CA GLY A 53 -4.71 -0.23 -10.23
C GLY A 53 -5.53 -1.42 -10.74
N TRP A 54 -4.86 -2.47 -11.20
CA TRP A 54 -5.53 -3.64 -11.79
C TRP A 54 -6.35 -4.42 -10.76
N GLY A 55 -5.81 -4.60 -9.56
CA GLY A 55 -6.46 -5.35 -8.48
C GLY A 55 -7.70 -4.67 -7.91
N GLY A 56 -7.77 -3.34 -7.97
CA GLY A 56 -8.89 -2.54 -7.47
C GLY A 56 -10.13 -2.53 -8.38
N LEU A 57 -9.95 -2.67 -9.70
CA LEU A 57 -11.04 -2.51 -10.68
C LEU A 57 -12.17 -3.54 -10.51
N ASN A 58 -11.86 -4.76 -10.07
CA ASN A 58 -12.85 -5.84 -9.94
C ASN A 58 -13.32 -6.06 -8.49
N GLN A 59 -13.19 -5.06 -7.62
CA GLN A 59 -13.64 -5.16 -6.22
C GLN A 59 -14.94 -4.39 -6.02
N THR A 60 -15.91 -5.03 -5.37
CA THR A 60 -17.17 -4.38 -4.93
C THR A 60 -17.11 -3.90 -3.48
N GLN A 61 -16.20 -4.48 -2.69
CA GLN A 61 -16.04 -4.15 -1.27
C GLN A 61 -15.20 -2.89 -1.10
N LEU A 62 -15.78 -1.86 -0.47
CA LEU A 62 -15.11 -0.58 -0.23
C LEU A 62 -13.75 -0.77 0.48
N ARG A 63 -13.67 -1.66 1.47
CA ARG A 63 -12.43 -1.93 2.22
C ARG A 63 -11.31 -2.48 1.33
N LYS A 64 -11.63 -3.34 0.37
CA LYS A 64 -10.66 -3.85 -0.60
C LYS A 64 -10.25 -2.79 -1.60
N ILE A 65 -11.19 -1.95 -2.06
CA ILE A 65 -10.88 -0.82 -2.94
C ILE A 65 -9.88 0.13 -2.24
N LEU A 66 -10.11 0.47 -0.97
CA LEU A 66 -9.20 1.29 -0.17
C LEU A 66 -7.83 0.60 0.04
N ALA A 67 -7.81 -0.71 0.19
CA ALA A 67 -6.55 -1.45 0.28
C ALA A 67 -5.72 -1.30 -1.01
N TYR A 68 -6.34 -1.53 -2.16
CA TYR A 68 -5.69 -1.43 -3.47
C TYR A 68 -5.28 0.00 -3.83
N SER A 69 -6.09 1.01 -3.50
CA SER A 69 -5.69 2.42 -3.67
C SER A 69 -4.47 2.75 -2.81
N SER A 70 -4.41 2.23 -1.59
CA SER A 70 -3.26 2.44 -0.70
C SER A 70 -2.00 1.71 -1.17
N ILE A 71 -2.12 0.62 -1.93
CA ILE A 71 -1.00 -0.06 -2.60
C ILE A 71 -0.53 0.79 -3.77
N ALA A 72 -1.45 1.32 -4.58
CA ALA A 72 -1.10 2.18 -5.70
C ALA A 72 -0.40 3.48 -5.26
N HIS A 73 -0.83 4.09 -4.15
CA HIS A 73 -0.19 5.30 -3.62
C HIS A 73 1.17 5.07 -2.95
N LEU A 74 1.50 3.82 -2.59
CA LEU A 74 2.81 3.48 -2.03
C LEU A 74 3.90 3.37 -3.10
N GLY A 75 3.52 3.25 -4.37
CA GLY A 75 4.44 3.18 -5.49
C GLY A 75 4.77 4.52 -6.09
#